data_AF-A0A964RUZ4-F1
#
_entry.id   AF-A0A964RUZ4-F1
#
_cell.length_a   1.000
_cell.length_b   1.000
_cell.length_c   1.000
_cell.angle_alpha   90.00
_cell.angle_beta   90.00
_cell.angle_gamma   90.00
#
_symmetry.space_group_name_H-M   'P 1'
#
loop_
_entity.id
_entity.type
_entity.pdbx_description
1 polymer ?
#
loop_
_entity_poly.entity_id
_entity_poly.type
_entity_poly.pdbx_seq_one_letter_code
_entity_poly.pdbx_strand_id
1 'polypeptide(L)'
;MPAVKSNNPLHAEMNRYFNMHVYEWVGIETVTTTVGEIKQPKYAHAGICSANEVAVYIADEKLKIKLFNKALDGGLDRYTFLIRNRLKIEIYSK
;
A
#
# COMPACT_ATOMS: atom_id res chain seq x y z
N MET A 1 16.49 -9.42 14.93
CA MET A 1 16.27 -10.52 13.97
C MET A 1 16.88 -10.10 12.64
N PRO A 2 17.63 -10.95 11.92
CA PRO A 2 18.18 -10.61 10.61
C PRO A 2 17.06 -10.46 9.56
N ALA A 3 17.23 -9.54 8.62
CA ALA A 3 16.28 -9.34 7.52
C ALA A 3 16.22 -10.60 6.64
N VAL A 4 15.04 -11.21 6.55
CA VAL A 4 14.81 -12.39 5.70
C VAL A 4 14.71 -11.93 4.25
N LYS A 5 15.67 -12.34 3.41
CA LYS A 5 15.58 -12.11 1.96
C LYS A 5 14.38 -12.87 1.40
N SER A 6 13.57 -12.20 0.58
CA SER A 6 12.47 -12.86 -0.12
C SER A 6 13.04 -13.72 -1.26
N ASN A 7 12.62 -14.98 -1.35
CA ASN A 7 12.93 -15.86 -2.48
C ASN A 7 12.05 -15.56 -3.72
N ASN A 8 11.05 -14.69 -3.58
CA ASN A 8 10.20 -14.27 -4.70
C ASN A 8 10.87 -13.10 -5.44
N PRO A 9 11.23 -13.26 -6.73
CA PRO A 9 11.92 -12.22 -7.49
C PRO A 9 11.10 -10.93 -7.58
N LEU A 10 9.77 -11.02 -7.69
CA LEU A 10 8.88 -9.86 -7.76
C LEU A 10 8.93 -9.03 -6.46
N HIS A 11 8.93 -9.71 -5.31
CA HIS A 11 9.00 -9.03 -4.01
C HIS A 11 10.38 -8.42 -3.78
N ALA A 12 11.44 -9.10 -4.22
CA ALA A 12 12.80 -8.59 -4.15
C ALA A 12 12.95 -7.31 -5.00
N GLU A 13 12.36 -7.30 -6.20
CA GLU A 13 12.41 -6.15 -7.09
C GLU A 13 11.60 -4.96 -6.58
N MET A 14 10.39 -5.21 -6.08
CA MET A 14 9.57 -4.19 -5.40
C MET A 14 10.32 -3.56 -4.22
N ASN A 15 10.91 -4.39 -3.34
CA ASN A 15 11.68 -3.90 -2.19
C ASN A 15 12.96 -3.14 -2.60
N ARG A 16 13.50 -3.40 -3.80
CA ARG A 16 14.70 -2.74 -4.31
C ARG A 16 14.41 -1.31 -4.74
N TYR A 17 13.33 -1.10 -5.47
CA TYR A 17 13.02 0.19 -6.10
C TYR A 17 11.95 1.00 -5.37
N PHE A 18 11.15 0.38 -4.49
CA PHE A 18 10.01 1.03 -3.87
C PHE A 18 10.00 0.89 -2.35
N ASN A 19 9.45 1.90 -1.68
CA ASN A 19 9.01 1.88 -0.29
C ASN A 19 7.49 1.71 -0.26
N MET A 20 6.99 0.74 0.50
CA MET A 20 5.55 0.49 0.61
C MET A 20 5.06 0.89 2.00
N HIS A 21 3.86 1.45 2.04
CA HIS A 21 3.17 1.85 3.25
C HIS A 21 1.77 1.28 3.17
N VAL A 22 1.31 0.60 4.22
CA VAL A 22 -0.10 0.23 4.33
C VAL A 22 -0.80 1.06 5.39
N TYR A 23 -2.06 1.35 5.11
CA TYR A 23 -2.94 2.06 5.98
C TYR A 23 -4.22 1.25 6.13
N GLU A 24 -4.65 1.06 7.36
CA GLU A 24 -5.86 0.33 7.68
C GLU A 24 -7.01 1.30 7.89
N TRP A 25 -8.20 0.92 7.47
CA TRP A 25 -9.39 1.71 7.72
C TRP A 25 -9.70 1.73 9.21
N VAL A 26 -9.84 2.93 9.78
CA VAL A 26 -10.10 3.14 11.21
C VAL A 26 -11.49 3.71 11.47
N GLY A 27 -12.08 4.39 10.49
CA GLY A 27 -13.40 4.98 10.67
C GLY A 27 -13.73 6.03 9.63
N ILE A 28 -14.70 6.86 9.97
CA ILE A 28 -15.04 8.06 9.21
C ILE A 28 -14.61 9.25 10.05
N GLU A 29 -13.86 10.16 9.45
CA GLU A 29 -13.49 11.44 10.04
C GLU A 29 -14.33 12.55 9.42
N THR A 30 -14.85 13.42 10.28
CA THR A 30 -15.51 14.64 9.86
C THR A 30 -14.46 15.74 9.79
N VAL A 31 -14.15 16.21 8.59
CA VAL A 31 -13.27 17.36 8.39
C VAL A 31 -14.12 18.60 8.18
N THR A 32 -14.03 19.52 9.13
CA THR A 32 -14.65 20.84 9.03
C THR A 32 -13.81 21.71 8.11
N THR A 33 -14.35 22.00 6.94
CA THR A 33 -13.73 22.91 5.96
C THR A 33 -14.46 24.25 6.02
N THR A 34 -13.88 25.32 5.45
CA THR A 34 -14.48 26.67 5.36
C THR A 34 -15.89 26.68 4.72
N VAL A 35 -16.26 25.61 4.01
CA VAL A 35 -17.52 25.44 3.27
C VAL A 35 -18.51 24.49 3.97
N GLY A 36 -18.14 23.85 5.08
CA GLY A 36 -18.98 22.90 5.83
C GLY A 36 -18.25 21.63 6.31
N GLU A 37 -19.01 20.69 6.85
CA GLU A 37 -18.50 19.40 7.35
C GLU A 37 -18.50 18.32 6.27
N ILE A 38 -17.32 17.75 5.97
CA ILE A 38 -17.17 16.66 5.01
C ILE A 38 -16.80 15.37 5.76
N LYS A 39 -17.59 14.31 5.57
CA LYS A 39 -17.30 12.97 6.10
C LYS A 39 -16.43 12.21 5.12
N GLN A 40 -15.22 11.84 5.51
CA GLN A 40 -14.28 11.09 4.69
C GLN A 40 -13.72 9.85 5.42
N PRO A 41 -13.40 8.76 4.70
CA PRO A 41 -12.81 7.58 5.32
C PRO A 41 -11.41 7.88 5.86
N LYS A 42 -11.19 7.57 7.14
CA LYS A 42 -9.91 7.72 7.83
C LYS A 42 -9.15 6.41 7.78
N TYR A 43 -7.91 6.50 7.33
CA TYR A 43 -6.96 5.38 7.36
C TYR A 43 -5.80 5.72 8.29
N ALA A 44 -5.45 4.82 9.21
CA ALA A 44 -4.28 4.99 10.07
C ALA A 44 -3.08 4.30 9.45
N HIS A 45 -1.93 4.95 9.55
CA HIS A 45 -0.68 4.42 9.04
C HIS A 45 -0.22 3.23 9.89
N ALA A 46 -0.05 2.06 9.26
CA ALA A 46 0.42 0.86 9.93
C ALA A 46 1.96 0.74 9.95
N GLY A 47 2.66 1.53 9.13
CA GLY A 47 4.13 1.56 9.05
C GLY A 47 4.68 1.41 7.62
N ILE A 48 6.02 1.50 7.50
CA ILE A 48 6.75 1.09 6.30
C ILE A 48 6.77 -0.44 6.28
N CYS A 49 6.36 -1.01 5.16
CA CYS A 49 6.24 -2.45 4.99
C CYS A 49 7.07 -2.91 3.77
N SER A 50 7.52 -4.15 3.84
CA SER A 50 8.10 -4.88 2.70
C SER A 50 7.01 -5.46 1.81
N ALA A 51 7.35 -5.81 0.57
CA ALA A 51 6.43 -6.47 -0.37
C ALA A 51 5.90 -7.80 0.20
N ASN A 52 6.69 -8.49 1.02
CA ASN A 52 6.26 -9.70 1.72
C ASN A 52 5.13 -9.40 2.70
N GLU A 53 5.25 -8.35 3.50
CA GLU A 53 4.23 -7.96 4.48
C GLU A 53 2.97 -7.46 3.76
N VAL A 54 3.12 -6.63 2.72
CA VAL A 54 2.00 -6.19 1.88
C VAL A 54 1.27 -7.38 1.28
N ALA A 55 2.00 -8.41 0.85
CA ALA A 55 1.41 -9.62 0.29
C ALA A 55 0.59 -10.43 1.30
N VAL A 56 0.83 -10.29 2.62
CA VAL A 56 0.00 -10.93 3.66
C VAL A 56 -1.37 -10.26 3.77
N TYR A 57 -1.43 -8.93 3.62
CA TYR A 57 -2.69 -8.18 3.69
C TYR A 57 -3.63 -8.45 2.51
N ILE A 58 -3.08 -8.88 1.38
CA ILE A 58 -3.85 -9.19 0.17
C ILE A 58 -4.03 -10.70 0.12
N ALA A 59 -5.24 -11.22 0.31
CA ALA A 59 -5.47 -12.67 0.22
C ALA A 59 -5.38 -13.20 -1.23
N ASP A 60 -5.73 -12.36 -2.21
CA ASP A 60 -5.82 -12.74 -3.62
C ASP A 60 -4.47 -12.59 -4.34
N GLU A 61 -3.89 -13.72 -4.76
CA GLU A 61 -2.60 -13.78 -5.46
C GLU A 61 -2.59 -13.10 -6.83
N LYS A 62 -3.70 -13.17 -7.58
CA LYS A 62 -3.80 -12.47 -8.88
C LYS A 62 -3.80 -10.97 -8.68
N LEU A 63 -4.48 -10.49 -7.63
CA LEU A 63 -4.49 -9.07 -7.29
C LEU A 63 -3.10 -8.59 -6.86
N LYS A 64 -2.37 -9.38 -6.07
CA LYS A 64 -0.98 -9.07 -5.67
C LYS A 64 -0.08 -8.84 -6.88
N ILE A 65 -0.03 -9.80 -7.80
CA ILE A 65 0.82 -9.75 -8.99
C ILE A 65 0.44 -8.53 -9.84
N LYS A 66 -0.87 -8.29 -10.04
CA LYS A 66 -1.36 -7.15 -10.82
C LYS A 66 -0.95 -5.80 -10.21
N LEU A 67 -0.97 -5.69 -8.88
CA LEU A 67 -0.59 -4.45 -8.17
C LEU A 67 0.90 -4.17 -8.28
N PHE A 68 1.73 -5.19 -8.05
CA PHE A 68 3.19 -5.05 -8.10
C PHE A 68 3.69 -4.82 -9.52
N ASN A 69 3.20 -5.57 -10.52
CA ASN A 69 3.56 -5.32 -11.91
C ASN A 69 3.14 -3.92 -12.34
N LYS A 70 1.96 -3.44 -11.94
CA LYS A 70 1.55 -2.07 -12.25
C LYS A 70 2.47 -1.01 -11.64
N ALA A 71 3.03 -1.27 -10.46
CA ALA A 71 3.99 -0.36 -9.83
C ALA A 71 5.36 -0.39 -10.55
N LEU A 72 5.83 -1.58 -10.93
CA LEU A 72 7.08 -1.79 -11.65
C LEU A 72 7.03 -1.20 -13.08
N ASP A 73 5.94 -1.47 -13.81
CA ASP A 73 5.81 -1.09 -15.22
C ASP A 73 5.34 0.36 -15.41
N GLY A 74 4.65 0.94 -14.44
CA GLY A 74 3.92 2.20 -14.64
C GLY A 74 4.78 3.47 -14.60
N GLY A 75 6.07 3.37 -14.23
CA GLY A 75 7.03 4.49 -14.22
C GLY A 75 6.69 5.70 -13.34
N LEU A 76 5.66 5.65 -12.49
CA LEU A 76 5.25 6.73 -11.59
C LEU A 76 6.01 6.69 -10.26
N ASP A 77 6.24 7.87 -9.68
CA ASP A 77 6.88 8.01 -8.36
C ASP A 77 6.00 7.53 -7.21
N ARG A 78 4.66 7.51 -7.40
CA ARG A 78 3.70 7.12 -6.37
C ARG A 78 2.53 6.35 -6.97
N TYR A 79 2.22 5.21 -6.37
CA TYR A 79 1.00 4.46 -6.60
C TYR A 79 0.17 4.38 -5.33
N THR A 80 -1.14 4.56 -5.46
CA THR A 80 -2.09 4.36 -4.36
C THR A 80 -3.12 3.35 -4.78
N PHE A 81 -3.29 2.31 -3.96
CA PHE A 81 -4.22 1.24 -4.19
C PHE A 81 -5.18 1.13 -3.02
N LEU A 82 -6.47 1.25 -3.31
CA LEU A 82 -7.54 1.05 -2.34
C LEU A 82 -8.13 -0.34 -2.52
N ILE A 83 -8.01 -1.18 -1.49
CA ILE A 83 -8.50 -2.55 -1.51
C ILE A 83 -9.73 -2.64 -0.62
N ARG A 84 -10.88 -2.90 -1.26
CA ARG A 84 -12.18 -3.19 -0.61
C ARG A 84 -12.61 -2.17 0.45
N ASN A 85 -12.15 -0.92 0.32
CA ASN A 85 -12.35 0.15 1.30
C ASN A 85 -11.82 -0.13 2.73
N ARG A 86 -11.01 -1.19 2.91
CA ARG A 86 -10.46 -1.62 4.21
C ARG A 86 -8.98 -1.33 4.34
N LEU A 87 -8.27 -1.39 3.22
CA LEU A 87 -6.83 -1.20 3.15
C LEU A 87 -6.50 -0.17 2.08
N LYS A 88 -5.57 0.72 2.39
CA LYS A 88 -4.93 1.62 1.45
C LYS A 88 -3.45 1.30 1.43
N ILE A 89 -2.91 0.98 0.26
CA ILE A 89 -1.50 0.68 0.06
C ILE A 89 -0.92 1.80 -0.79
N GLU A 90 0.13 2.43 -0.29
CA GLU A 90 0.89 3.42 -1.02
C GLU A 90 2.27 2.87 -1.32
N ILE A 91 2.70 3.00 -2.58
CA ILE A 91 3.98 2.54 -3.06
C ILE A 91 4.71 3.77 -3.60
N TYR A 92 5.85 4.08 -3.02
CA TYR A 92 6.69 5.22 -3.38
C TYR A 92 7.98 4.74 -4.01
N SER A 93 8.37 5.31 -5.13
CA SER A 93 9.69 5.09 -5.72
C SER A 93 10.79 5.61 -4.79
N LYS A 94 11.96 4.98 -4.82
CA LYS A 94 13.14 5.33 -4.02
C LYS A 94 14.06 6.33 -4.71
#